data_AF-A0A964QQD0-F1
#
_entry.id   AF-A0A964QQD0-F1
#
_cell.length_a   1.000
_cell.length_b   1.000
_cell.length_c   1.000
_cell.angle_alpha   90.00
_cell.angle_beta   90.00
_cell.angle_gamma   90.00
#
_symmetry.space_group_name_H-M   'P 1'
#
loop_
_entity.id
_entity.type
_entity.pdbx_description
1 polymer ?
#
loop_
_entity_poly.entity_id
_entity_poly.type
_entity_poly.pdbx_seq_one_letter_code
_entity_poly.pdbx_strand_id
1 'polypeptide(L)'
;MENQKEIDYEHLPAGVPMDETDVNLRAYLSRLSKEHLARYDPAWTDAQVVEWDGNFRSDGNLMLVCCERDVDTAEFRRVLEEHLRYRFPGE
;
A
#
# COMPACT_ATOMS: atom_id res chain seq x y z
N MET A 1 -7.45 -26.28 -15.82
CA MET A 1 -8.26 -25.05 -15.68
C MET A 1 -7.94 -24.45 -14.33
N GLU A 2 -6.84 -23.72 -14.22
CA GLU A 2 -6.55 -22.87 -13.06
C GLU A 2 -5.97 -21.58 -13.62
N ASN A 3 -6.87 -20.70 -14.06
CA ASN A 3 -6.54 -19.37 -14.53
C ASN A 3 -6.33 -18.48 -13.29
N GLN A 4 -5.24 -18.72 -12.56
CA GLN A 4 -4.70 -17.70 -11.66
C GLN A 4 -4.15 -16.60 -12.57
N LYS A 5 -4.98 -15.59 -12.85
CA LYS A 5 -4.47 -14.31 -13.35
C LYS A 5 -3.66 -13.72 -12.19
N GLU A 6 -2.40 -14.11 -12.12
CA GLU A 6 -1.35 -13.34 -11.48
C GLU A 6 -1.51 -11.91 -11.99
N ILE A 7 -1.91 -11.02 -11.09
CA ILE A 7 -1.87 -9.60 -11.39
C ILE A 7 -0.38 -9.29 -11.51
N ASP A 8 0.06 -9.08 -12.74
CA ASP A 8 1.42 -8.64 -13.05
C ASP A 8 1.55 -7.20 -12.52
N TYR A 9 1.97 -7.09 -11.25
CA TYR A 9 2.25 -5.82 -10.59
C TYR A 9 3.58 -5.20 -11.07
N GLU A 10 4.39 -5.96 -11.81
CA GLU A 10 5.72 -5.56 -12.30
C GLU A 10 5.64 -4.70 -13.57
N HIS A 11 4.52 -4.76 -14.33
CA HIS A 11 4.32 -4.03 -15.58
C HIS A 11 3.20 -2.96 -15.52
N LEU A 12 3.17 -2.14 -14.47
CA LEU A 12 2.45 -0.85 -14.54
C LEU A 12 3.14 0.08 -15.59
N PRO A 13 2.40 0.94 -16.31
CA PRO A 13 2.96 1.78 -17.38
C PRO A 13 4.10 2.66 -16.85
N ALA A 14 5.28 2.47 -17.45
CA ALA A 14 6.61 2.98 -17.10
C ALA A 14 6.76 4.52 -17.22
N GLY A 15 5.94 5.29 -16.49
CA GLY A 15 5.95 6.76 -16.54
C GLY A 15 6.23 7.45 -15.21
N VAL A 16 6.33 6.72 -14.11
CA VAL A 16 6.60 7.27 -12.77
C VAL A 16 7.84 6.55 -12.24
N PRO A 17 8.91 7.23 -11.80
CA PRO A 17 10.00 6.57 -11.10
C PRO A 17 9.43 6.03 -9.78
N MET A 18 9.01 4.78 -9.79
CA MET A 18 8.66 4.03 -8.59
C MET A 18 9.97 3.44 -8.09
N ASP A 19 10.52 4.04 -7.04
CA ASP A 19 11.61 3.46 -6.25
C ASP A 19 11.24 2.03 -5.82
N GLU A 20 12.25 1.19 -5.52
CA GLU A 20 12.03 -0.18 -5.02
C GLU A 20 11.07 -0.19 -3.81
N THR A 21 11.11 0.88 -3.02
CA THR A 21 10.21 1.14 -1.90
C THR A 21 8.74 1.21 -2.32
N ASP A 22 8.42 1.95 -3.39
CA ASP A 22 7.04 2.13 -3.86
C ASP A 22 6.47 0.81 -4.41
N VAL A 23 7.32 0.03 -5.08
CA VAL A 23 6.96 -1.30 -5.59
C VAL A 23 6.67 -2.27 -4.45
N ASN A 24 7.56 -2.35 -3.45
CA ASN A 24 7.35 -3.21 -2.29
C ASN A 24 6.11 -2.78 -1.48
N LEU A 25 5.84 -1.48 -1.41
CA LEU A 25 4.69 -0.93 -0.68
C LEU A 25 3.38 -1.33 -1.35
N ARG A 26 3.30 -1.20 -2.68
CA ARG A 26 2.13 -1.65 -3.46
C ARG A 26 1.95 -3.16 -3.37
N ALA A 27 3.04 -3.93 -3.39
CA ALA A 27 2.98 -5.38 -3.20
C ALA A 27 2.45 -5.74 -1.79
N TYR A 28 2.86 -5.02 -0.76
CA TYR A 28 2.32 -5.16 0.60
C TYR A 28 0.82 -4.85 0.64
N LEU A 29 0.41 -3.70 0.10
CA LEU A 29 -1.00 -3.30 0.01
C LEU A 29 -1.85 -4.29 -0.80
N SER A 30 -1.30 -4.87 -1.87
CA SER A 30 -1.99 -5.90 -2.64
C SER A 30 -2.20 -7.19 -1.85
N ARG A 31 -1.29 -7.52 -0.93
CA ARG A 31 -1.44 -8.67 -0.02
C ARG A 31 -2.51 -8.43 1.04
N LEU A 32 -2.83 -7.18 1.36
CA LEU A 32 -3.95 -6.88 2.24
C LEU A 32 -5.28 -7.27 1.58
N SER A 33 -6.13 -7.91 2.38
CA SER A 33 -7.48 -8.28 1.96
C SER A 33 -8.33 -7.05 1.68
N LYS A 34 -9.26 -7.14 0.73
CA LYS A 34 -10.22 -6.07 0.43
C LYS A 34 -11.00 -5.61 1.67
N GLU A 35 -11.35 -6.54 2.56
CA GLU A 35 -12.04 -6.23 3.83
C GLU A 35 -11.17 -5.39 4.77
N HIS A 36 -9.86 -5.62 4.77
CA HIS A 36 -8.93 -4.84 5.55
C HIS A 36 -8.86 -3.43 4.94
N LEU A 37 -8.57 -3.33 3.64
CA LEU A 37 -8.53 -2.08 2.89
C LEU A 37 -9.83 -1.27 2.95
N ALA A 38 -11.00 -1.92 3.03
CA ALA A 38 -12.29 -1.25 3.15
C ALA A 38 -12.56 -0.66 4.55
N ARG A 39 -11.83 -1.11 5.58
CA ARG A 39 -11.89 -0.50 6.91
C ARG A 39 -11.07 0.79 7.00
N TYR A 40 -10.12 0.99 6.08
CA TYR A 40 -9.33 2.21 6.06
C TYR A 40 -10.25 3.42 5.88
N ASP A 41 -10.08 4.41 6.76
CA ASP A 41 -10.80 5.67 6.70
C ASP A 41 -9.82 6.83 6.47
N PRO A 42 -9.99 7.64 5.41
CA PRO A 42 -9.08 8.75 5.12
C PRO A 42 -9.22 9.92 6.10
N ALA A 43 -10.22 9.94 6.99
CA ALA A 43 -10.27 10.91 8.09
C ALA A 43 -9.45 10.46 9.32
N TRP A 44 -8.88 9.25 9.30
CA TRP A 44 -8.00 8.80 10.37
C TRP A 44 -6.70 9.60 10.43
N THR A 45 -6.24 9.80 11.66
CA THR A 45 -4.92 10.35 11.97
C THR A 45 -3.84 9.30 11.71
N ASP A 46 -2.61 9.77 11.50
CA ASP A 46 -1.40 8.94 11.38
C ASP A 46 -1.33 7.87 12.49
N ALA A 47 -1.49 8.26 13.75
CA ALA A 47 -1.53 7.30 14.87
C ALA A 47 -2.62 6.20 14.71
N GLN A 48 -3.81 6.55 14.23
CA GLN A 48 -4.88 5.56 14.01
C GLN A 48 -4.59 4.64 12.83
N VAL A 49 -3.96 5.15 11.77
CA VAL A 49 -3.52 4.32 10.63
C VAL A 49 -2.44 3.34 11.08
N VAL A 50 -1.50 3.79 11.91
CA VAL A 50 -0.44 2.96 12.52
C VAL A 50 -1.04 1.83 13.36
N GLU A 51 -2.01 2.14 14.22
CA GLU A 51 -2.68 1.13 15.05
C GLU A 51 -3.55 0.16 14.22
N TRP A 52 -4.18 0.65 13.16
CA TRP A 52 -5.02 -0.16 12.27
C TRP A 52 -4.20 -1.15 11.43
N ASP A 53 -3.12 -0.67 10.83
CA ASP A 53 -2.23 -1.49 10.01
C ASP A 53 -1.46 -2.49 10.88
N GLY A 54 -1.03 -2.05 12.07
CA GLY A 54 -0.35 -2.91 13.06
C GLY A 54 1.03 -3.40 12.62
N ASN A 55 1.50 -2.98 11.44
CA ASN A 55 2.80 -3.33 10.87
C ASN A 55 3.78 -2.15 10.91
N PHE A 56 3.40 -1.02 11.51
CA PHE A 56 4.29 0.11 11.76
C PHE A 56 5.19 -0.11 12.98
N ARG A 57 6.41 0.44 12.94
CA ARG A 57 7.36 0.50 14.06
C ARG A 57 6.95 1.57 15.06
N SER A 58 7.48 1.48 16.28
CA SER A 58 7.37 2.56 17.30
C SER A 58 7.93 3.92 16.85
N ASP A 59 8.68 3.95 15.75
CA ASP A 59 9.22 5.18 15.15
C ASP A 59 8.23 5.86 14.17
N GLY A 60 7.06 5.27 13.90
CA GLY A 60 6.08 5.80 12.94
C GLY A 60 6.31 5.38 11.48
N ASN A 61 7.29 4.52 11.24
CA ASN A 61 7.64 3.98 9.93
C ASN A 61 7.10 2.57 9.71
N LEU A 62 6.62 2.27 8.50
CA LEU A 62 6.10 0.96 8.13
C LEU A 62 7.22 -0.10 8.15
N MET A 63 6.97 -1.27 8.76
CA MET A 63 7.85 -2.43 8.62
C MET A 63 7.73 -3.03 7.22
N LEU A 64 8.40 -2.42 6.26
CA LEU A 64 8.57 -2.99 4.94
C LEU A 64 9.93 -3.66 4.81
N VAL A 65 9.94 -4.92 4.39
CA VAL A 65 11.18 -5.67 4.15
C VAL A 65 11.71 -5.30 2.76
N CYS A 66 13.03 -5.02 2.67
CA CYS A 66 13.69 -4.49 1.45
C CYS A 66 13.12 -3.14 0.99
N CYS A 67 13.40 -2.08 1.74
CA CYS A 67 13.14 -0.70 1.37
C CYS A 67 14.44 0.09 1.34
N GLU A 68 14.63 0.93 0.33
CA GLU A 68 15.77 1.86 0.26
C GLU A 68 15.57 3.08 1.18
N ARG A 69 14.32 3.37 1.55
CA ARG A 69 13.91 4.47 2.43
C ARG A 69 12.83 4.02 3.40
N ASP A 70 12.80 4.64 4.57
CA ASP A 70 11.70 4.47 5.51
C ASP A 70 10.41 5.08 4.93
N VAL A 71 9.31 4.35 5.04
CA VAL A 71 7.98 4.80 4.64
C VAL A 71 7.26 5.30 5.86
N ASP A 72 7.11 6.62 5.92
CA ASP A 72 6.35 7.29 6.97
C ASP A 72 4.85 7.14 6.73
N THR A 73 4.05 7.38 7.76
CA THR A 73 2.59 7.17 7.71
C THR A 73 1.93 8.03 6.64
N ALA A 74 2.43 9.26 6.43
CA ALA A 74 1.94 10.16 5.40
C ALA A 74 2.15 9.62 3.97
N GLU A 75 3.28 8.96 3.73
CA GLU A 75 3.58 8.37 2.43
C GLU A 75 2.80 7.08 2.19
N PHE A 76 2.74 6.22 3.21
CA PHE A 76 1.88 5.03 3.20
C PHE A 76 0.45 5.39 2.83
N ARG A 77 -0.11 6.41 3.49
CA ARG A 77 -1.47 6.91 3.25
C ARG A 77 -1.67 7.33 1.79
N ARG A 78 -0.73 8.10 1.26
CA ARG A 78 -0.80 8.60 -0.12
C ARG A 78 -0.83 7.45 -1.13
N VAL A 79 0.05 6.47 -0.98
CA VAL A 79 0.13 5.31 -1.87
C VAL A 79 -1.08 4.39 -1.69
N LEU A 80 -1.59 4.25 -0.46
CA LEU A 80 -2.82 3.51 -0.17
C LEU A 80 -4.03 4.14 -0.87
N GLU A 81 -4.20 5.46 -0.79
CA GLU A 81 -5.29 6.17 -1.48
C GLU A 81 -5.18 6.01 -3.01
N GLU A 82 -3.97 6.07 -3.57
CA GLU A 82 -3.76 5.78 -4.99
C GLU A 82 -4.11 4.31 -5.32
N HIS A 83 -3.66 3.35 -4.52
CA HIS A 83 -3.96 1.93 -4.71
C HIS A 83 -5.46 1.65 -4.64
N LEU A 84 -6.16 2.26 -3.68
CA LEU A 84 -7.61 2.18 -3.55
C LEU A 84 -8.31 2.77 -4.78
N ARG A 85 -7.85 3.91 -5.30
CA ARG A 85 -8.40 4.52 -6.52
C ARG A 85 -8.20 3.64 -7.75
N TYR A 86 -7.06 2.95 -7.86
CA TYR A 86 -6.80 2.00 -8.94
C TYR A 86 -7.61 0.69 -8.80
N ARG A 87 -7.81 0.21 -7.57
CA ARG A 87 -8.47 -1.08 -7.29
C ARG A 87 -9.99 -0.98 -7.22
N PHE A 88 -10.49 0.18 -6.81
CA PHE A 88 -11.89 0.57 -6.81
C PHE A 88 -12.01 1.86 -7.63
N PRO A 89 -11.83 1.78 -8.96
CA PRO A 89 -12.24 2.88 -9.82
C PRO A 89 -13.74 3.02 -9.61
N GLY A 90 -14.16 4.11 -8.95
CA GLY A 90 -15.59 4.42 -8.83
C GLY A 90 -16.23 4.36 -10.21
N GLU A 91 -17.39 3.70 -10.29
CA GLU A 91 -18.31 3.70 -11.44
C GLU A 91 -18.48 5.09 -12.06
#